data_AF-K9RWP3-F1
#
_entry.id   AF-K9RWP3-F1
#
_cell.length_a   1.000
_cell.length_b   1.000
_cell.length_c   1.000
_cell.angle_alpha   90.00
_cell.angle_beta   90.00
_cell.angle_gamma   90.00
#
_symmetry.space_group_name_H-M   'P 1'
#
loop_
_entity.id
_entity.type
_entity.pdbx_description
1 polymer ?
#
loop_
_entity_poly.entity_id
_entity_poly.type
_entity_poly.pdbx_seq_one_letter_code
_entity_poly.pdbx_strand_id
1 'polypeptide(L)'
;MSLIYNYQNASRILGVAPENIEKVEEWFKTVWVKVKDQSPILISKKKFAEMFVEYRQQGSHSLKPVKLSEHRYGVRNATNPHIAYQVLLNGPSVECTCPDYEKQKKVWKKGCCKHIYSVIRAIGFNSLKDYEQSFSLNVIKEENPCVH
;
A
#
# COMPACT_ATOMS: atom_id res chain seq x y z
N MET A 1 -16.39 6.68 5.44
CA MET A 1 -15.65 7.18 4.25
C MET A 1 -14.76 6.06 3.72
N SER A 2 -14.76 5.82 2.41
CA SER A 2 -13.99 4.72 1.81
C SER A 2 -12.48 4.96 1.91
N LEU A 3 -11.70 3.90 2.17
CA LEU A 3 -10.25 3.98 2.24
C LEU A 3 -9.61 4.33 0.89
N ILE A 4 -10.28 3.96 -0.21
CA ILE A 4 -9.84 4.23 -1.59
C ILE A 4 -10.57 5.46 -2.15
N TYR A 5 -11.90 5.52 -2.04
CA TYR A 5 -12.71 6.59 -2.66
C TYR A 5 -12.91 7.74 -1.67
N ASN A 6 -11.93 8.64 -1.62
CA ASN A 6 -11.94 9.81 -0.73
C ASN A 6 -11.37 11.05 -1.41
N TYR A 7 -11.59 12.20 -0.77
CA TYR A 7 -11.14 13.52 -1.21
C TYR A 7 -9.63 13.57 -1.47
N GLN A 8 -8.81 12.93 -0.63
CA GLN A 8 -7.36 12.96 -0.78
C GLN A 8 -6.89 12.24 -2.05
N ASN A 9 -7.47 11.08 -2.37
CA ASN A 9 -7.14 10.38 -3.61
C ASN A 9 -7.70 11.08 -4.83
N ALA A 10 -8.91 11.65 -4.74
CA ALA A 10 -9.49 12.46 -5.82
C ALA A 10 -8.60 13.68 -6.13
N SER A 11 -8.11 14.37 -5.10
CA SER A 11 -7.19 15.51 -5.19
C SER A 11 -5.91 15.14 -5.93
N ARG A 12 -5.28 14.01 -5.56
CA ARG A 12 -4.07 13.53 -6.22
C ARG A 12 -4.29 13.14 -7.68
N ILE A 13 -5.42 12.52 -8.00
CA ILE A 13 -5.75 12.12 -9.38
C ILE A 13 -5.98 13.35 -10.26
N LEU A 14 -6.67 14.35 -9.74
CA LEU A 14 -7.05 15.55 -10.50
C LEU A 14 -5.99 16.65 -10.46
N GLY A 15 -4.97 16.54 -9.60
CA GLY A 15 -3.96 17.58 -9.41
C GLY A 15 -4.52 18.88 -8.82
N VAL A 16 -5.61 18.78 -8.05
CA VAL A 16 -6.27 19.93 -7.41
C VAL A 16 -6.13 19.85 -5.90
N ALA A 17 -6.12 20.99 -5.22
CA ALA A 17 -6.09 21.03 -3.76
C ALA A 17 -7.35 20.37 -3.15
N PRO A 18 -7.24 19.59 -2.06
CA PRO A 18 -8.39 18.88 -1.47
C PRO A 18 -9.58 19.78 -1.11
N GLU A 19 -9.32 21.03 -0.72
CA GLU A 19 -10.31 22.06 -0.40
C GLU A 19 -11.16 22.49 -1.60
N ASN A 20 -10.67 22.27 -2.83
CA ASN A 20 -11.43 22.54 -4.05
C ASN A 20 -12.36 21.39 -4.44
N ILE A 21 -12.34 20.26 -3.71
CA ILE A 21 -13.23 19.13 -3.97
C ILE A 21 -14.45 19.26 -3.07
N GLU A 22 -15.59 19.57 -3.67
CA GLU A 22 -16.85 19.77 -2.96
C GLU A 22 -17.50 18.44 -2.58
N LYS A 23 -17.38 17.42 -3.44
CA LYS A 23 -18.05 16.14 -3.23
C LYS A 23 -17.34 14.98 -3.91
N VAL A 24 -17.37 13.82 -3.27
CA VAL A 24 -16.92 12.54 -3.82
C VAL A 24 -18.01 11.49 -3.56
N GLU A 25 -18.58 10.92 -4.63
CA GLU A 25 -19.62 9.90 -4.56
C GLU A 25 -19.21 8.63 -5.30
N GLU A 26 -19.35 7.49 -4.65
CA GLU A 26 -19.10 6.19 -5.27
C GLU A 26 -20.32 5.73 -6.07
N TRP A 27 -20.15 5.50 -7.37
CA TRP A 27 -21.15 4.92 -8.26
C TRP A 27 -20.74 3.49 -8.66
N PHE A 28 -21.50 2.82 -9.53
CA PHE A 28 -21.26 1.41 -9.85
C PHE A 28 -19.84 1.15 -10.41
N LYS A 29 -19.47 1.76 -11.54
CA LYS A 29 -18.15 1.59 -12.19
C LYS A 29 -17.19 2.76 -12.00
N THR A 30 -17.70 3.89 -11.53
CA THR A 30 -16.99 5.16 -11.47
C THR A 30 -17.19 5.81 -10.10
N VAL A 31 -16.40 6.84 -9.86
CA VAL A 31 -16.54 7.75 -8.73
C VAL A 31 -16.83 9.12 -9.35
N TRP A 32 -17.94 9.71 -8.96
CA TRP A 32 -18.34 11.05 -9.37
C TRP A 32 -17.70 12.06 -8.41
N VAL A 33 -16.97 13.02 -8.97
CA VAL A 33 -16.22 14.03 -8.20
C VAL A 33 -16.65 15.41 -8.65
N LYS A 34 -17.10 16.23 -7.71
CA LYS A 34 -17.40 17.64 -7.94
C LYS A 34 -16.23 18.49 -7.46
N VAL A 35 -15.68 19.26 -8.38
CA VAL A 35 -14.66 20.29 -8.11
C VAL A 35 -15.34 21.65 -8.19
N LYS A 36 -14.93 22.57 -7.31
CA LYS A 36 -15.42 23.95 -7.25
C LYS A 36 -15.26 24.63 -8.61
N ASP A 37 -16.31 25.32 -9.05
CA ASP A 37 -16.36 26.08 -10.31
C ASP A 37 -16.10 25.26 -11.59
N GLN A 38 -16.13 23.92 -11.52
CA GLN A 38 -15.94 23.03 -12.66
C GLN A 38 -17.12 22.06 -12.83
N SER A 39 -17.29 21.54 -14.04
CA SER A 39 -18.23 20.44 -14.27
C SER A 39 -17.77 19.19 -13.50
N PRO A 40 -18.70 18.37 -13.00
CA PRO A 40 -18.33 17.12 -12.34
C PRO A 40 -17.56 16.18 -13.26
N ILE A 41 -16.62 15.43 -12.67
CA ILE A 41 -15.73 14.51 -13.37
C ILE A 41 -16.04 13.09 -12.91
N LEU A 42 -16.15 12.17 -13.87
CA LEU A 42 -16.26 10.74 -13.61
C LEU A 42 -14.87 10.10 -13.70
N ILE A 43 -14.42 9.50 -12.61
CA ILE A 43 -13.12 8.82 -12.53
C ILE A 43 -13.38 7.32 -12.35
N SER A 44 -12.62 6.46 -13.04
CA SER A 44 -12.78 5.02 -12.87
C SER A 44 -12.33 4.56 -11.48
N LYS A 45 -13.00 3.54 -10.92
CA LYS A 45 -12.55 2.90 -9.65
C LYS A 45 -11.13 2.34 -9.76
N LYS A 46 -10.75 1.89 -10.96
CA LYS A 46 -9.39 1.43 -11.27
C LYS A 46 -8.36 2.54 -11.01
N LYS A 47 -8.60 3.76 -11.51
CA LYS A 47 -7.66 4.87 -11.32
C LYS A 47 -7.49 5.25 -9.85
N PHE A 48 -8.56 5.14 -9.06
CA PHE A 48 -8.50 5.31 -7.62
C PHE A 48 -7.65 4.24 -6.92
N ALA A 49 -7.80 2.97 -7.32
CA ALA A 49 -6.98 1.88 -6.79
C ALA A 49 -5.50 2.04 -7.17
N GLU A 50 -5.20 2.42 -8.41
CA GLU A 50 -3.84 2.75 -8.88
C GLU A 50 -3.23 3.85 -8.02
N MET A 51 -3.92 4.98 -7.87
CA MET A 51 -3.46 6.10 -7.03
C MET A 51 -3.21 5.69 -5.58
N PHE A 52 -4.08 4.85 -5.03
CA PHE A 52 -3.96 4.35 -3.65
C PHE A 52 -2.66 3.55 -3.43
N VAL A 53 -2.27 2.74 -4.43
CA VAL A 53 -1.04 1.94 -4.43
C VAL A 53 0.17 2.82 -4.70
N GLU A 54 0.13 3.61 -5.78
CA GLU A 54 1.21 4.51 -6.20
C GLU A 54 1.64 5.45 -5.08
N TYR A 55 0.68 6.10 -4.41
CA TYR A 55 1.00 7.02 -3.31
C TYR A 55 1.75 6.34 -2.16
N ARG A 56 1.41 5.07 -1.85
CA ARG A 56 2.11 4.31 -0.79
C ARG A 56 3.48 3.84 -1.23
N GLN A 57 3.61 3.41 -2.48
CA GLN A 57 4.90 3.06 -3.06
C GLN A 57 5.81 4.28 -3.08
N GLN A 58 5.35 5.43 -3.58
CA GLN A 58 6.06 6.71 -3.54
C GLN A 58 6.49 7.09 -2.12
N GLY A 59 5.55 7.05 -1.16
CA GLY A 59 5.84 7.32 0.24
C GLY A 59 6.85 6.35 0.87
N SER A 60 7.01 5.14 0.33
CA SER A 60 7.99 4.16 0.82
C SER A 60 9.44 4.48 0.45
N HIS A 61 9.69 5.23 -0.63
CA HIS A 61 11.05 5.53 -1.10
C HIS A 61 11.86 6.38 -0.11
N SER A 62 11.19 7.23 0.66
CA SER A 62 11.81 8.06 1.68
C SER A 62 12.17 7.28 2.95
N LEU A 63 11.68 6.04 3.09
CA LEU A 63 11.84 5.24 4.30
C LEU A 63 13.05 4.33 4.18
N LYS A 64 13.87 4.29 5.24
CA LYS A 64 15.00 3.38 5.37
C LYS A 64 14.66 2.30 6.42
N PRO A 65 14.41 1.05 6.01
CA PRO A 65 14.16 -0.02 6.94
C PRO A 65 15.49 -0.46 7.58
N VAL A 66 15.46 -0.77 8.86
CA VAL A 66 16.58 -1.32 9.62
C VAL A 66 16.25 -2.76 9.97
N LYS A 67 17.11 -3.70 9.59
CA LYS A 67 16.94 -5.11 9.94
C LYS A 67 17.19 -5.29 11.44
N LEU A 68 16.19 -5.84 12.15
CA LEU A 68 16.27 -6.11 13.60
C LEU A 68 16.53 -7.61 13.85
N SER A 69 15.97 -8.47 13.00
CA SER A 69 16.26 -9.91 12.92
C SER A 69 16.04 -10.40 11.50
N GLU A 70 16.20 -11.71 11.25
CA GLU A 70 16.00 -12.31 9.94
C GLU A 70 14.64 -11.95 9.30
N HIS A 71 13.59 -11.97 10.11
CA HIS A 71 12.21 -11.76 9.69
C HIS A 71 11.59 -10.45 10.20
N ARG A 72 12.35 -9.61 10.92
CA ARG A 72 11.82 -8.41 11.57
C ARG A 72 12.59 -7.17 11.18
N TYR A 73 11.86 -6.13 10.80
CA TYR A 73 12.40 -4.85 10.36
C TYR A 73 11.75 -3.69 11.13
N GLY A 74 12.57 -2.72 11.54
CA GLY A 74 12.10 -1.44 12.07
C GLY A 74 12.10 -0.39 10.97
N VAL A 75 11.01 0.35 10.83
CA VAL A 75 10.89 1.45 9.87
C VAL A 75 10.53 2.72 10.62
N ARG A 76 11.46 3.69 10.66
CA ARG A 76 11.25 4.95 11.36
C ARG A 76 10.32 5.86 10.56
N ASN A 77 9.45 6.58 11.26
CA ASN A 77 8.65 7.62 10.65
C ASN A 77 9.55 8.82 10.29
N ALA A 78 9.47 9.27 9.04
CA ALA A 78 10.26 10.41 8.55
C ALA A 78 9.99 11.70 9.35
N THR A 79 8.76 11.90 9.83
CA THR A 79 8.38 13.09 10.61
C THR A 79 8.61 12.96 12.11
N ASN A 80 8.80 11.75 12.64
CA ASN A 80 9.11 11.56 14.05
C ASN A 80 10.07 10.37 14.22
N PRO A 81 11.38 10.62 14.41
CA PRO A 81 12.39 9.57 14.48
C PRO A 81 12.26 8.69 15.73
N HIS A 82 11.47 9.09 16.73
CA HIS A 82 11.18 8.29 17.93
C HIS A 82 10.07 7.27 17.70
N ILE A 83 9.29 7.40 16.61
CA ILE A 83 8.26 6.43 16.24
C ILE A 83 8.84 5.48 15.19
N ALA A 84 9.07 4.23 15.61
CA ALA A 84 9.44 3.14 14.73
C ALA A 84 8.28 2.14 14.62
N TYR A 85 7.82 1.89 13.40
CA TYR A 85 6.88 0.81 13.11
C TYR A 85 7.66 -0.48 12.84
N GLN A 86 7.10 -1.62 13.23
CA GLN A 86 7.70 -2.91 12.95
C GLN A 86 7.00 -3.55 11.76
N VAL A 87 7.79 -4.20 10.92
CA VAL A 87 7.32 -5.08 9.85
C VAL A 87 7.85 -6.48 10.13
N LEU A 88 6.95 -7.46 10.13
CA LEU A 88 7.24 -8.86 10.34
C LEU A 88 6.95 -9.65 9.06
N LEU A 89 7.91 -10.47 8.64
CA LEU A 89 7.84 -11.31 7.46
C LEU A 89 7.67 -12.78 7.90
N ASN A 90 6.47 -13.33 7.77
CA ASN A 90 6.15 -14.71 8.17
C ASN A 90 5.80 -15.55 6.94
N GLY A 91 6.83 -16.08 6.26
CA GLY A 91 6.67 -16.75 4.98
C GLY A 91 5.99 -15.81 3.95
N PRO A 92 4.89 -16.22 3.28
CA PRO A 92 4.19 -15.36 2.34
C PRO A 92 3.43 -14.20 3.02
N SER A 93 3.26 -14.23 4.35
CA SER A 93 2.50 -13.21 5.07
C SER A 93 3.39 -12.06 5.53
N VAL A 94 2.86 -10.84 5.43
CA VAL A 94 3.50 -9.63 5.94
C VAL A 94 2.59 -8.90 6.90
N GLU A 95 3.14 -8.47 8.03
CA GLU A 95 2.43 -7.71 9.04
C GLU A 95 3.16 -6.41 9.37
N CYS A 96 2.40 -5.37 9.70
CA CYS A 96 2.97 -4.10 10.09
C CYS A 96 2.19 -3.48 11.25
N THR A 97 2.90 -2.92 12.23
CA THR A 97 2.26 -2.31 13.41
C THR A 97 1.70 -0.90 13.16
N CYS A 98 1.68 -0.41 11.92
CA CYS A 98 1.26 0.96 11.65
C CYS A 98 -0.28 1.09 11.52
N PRO A 99 -0.87 2.25 11.91
CA PRO A 99 -2.31 2.46 11.82
C PRO A 99 -2.89 2.34 10.39
N ASP A 100 -2.09 2.62 9.36
CA ASP A 100 -2.53 2.47 7.96
C ASP A 100 -2.71 0.99 7.60
N TYR A 101 -1.81 0.11 8.03
CA TYR A 101 -1.93 -1.33 7.82
C TYR A 101 -3.16 -1.89 8.53
N GLU A 102 -3.38 -1.53 9.80
CA GLU A 102 -4.54 -1.99 10.56
C GLU A 102 -5.87 -1.57 9.92
N LYS A 103 -5.95 -0.33 9.41
CA LYS A 103 -7.12 0.13 8.64
C LYS A 103 -7.35 -0.71 7.40
N GLN A 104 -6.30 -1.01 6.63
CA GLN A 104 -6.40 -1.87 5.44
C GLN A 104 -6.84 -3.29 5.81
N LYS A 105 -6.20 -3.91 6.81
CA LYS A 105 -6.50 -5.26 7.30
C LYS A 105 -7.93 -5.37 7.79
N LYS A 106 -8.47 -4.34 8.46
CA LYS A 106 -9.89 -4.31 8.88
C LYS A 106 -10.85 -4.37 7.68
N VAL A 107 -10.52 -3.70 6.58
CA VAL A 107 -11.38 -3.60 5.39
C VAL A 107 -11.23 -4.81 4.46
N TRP A 108 -10.00 -5.26 4.18
CA TRP A 108 -9.73 -6.28 3.16
C TRP A 108 -9.15 -7.58 3.70
N LYS A 109 -9.01 -7.73 5.02
CA LYS A 109 -8.31 -8.85 5.69
C LYS A 109 -6.83 -9.00 5.33
N LYS A 110 -6.33 -8.10 4.48
CA LYS A 110 -4.95 -7.94 4.04
C LYS A 110 -4.62 -6.44 3.95
N GLY A 111 -3.34 -6.11 4.01
CA GLY A 111 -2.90 -4.72 3.86
C GLY A 111 -1.46 -4.63 3.36
N CYS A 112 -1.18 -3.57 2.62
CA CYS A 112 0.17 -3.23 2.17
C CYS A 112 0.39 -1.73 2.37
N CYS A 113 0.97 -1.38 3.52
CA CYS A 113 1.29 0.01 3.84
C CYS A 113 2.66 0.41 3.26
N LYS A 114 2.98 1.70 3.33
CA LYS A 114 4.29 2.22 2.87
C LYS A 114 5.50 1.56 3.57
N HIS A 115 5.36 1.13 4.83
CA HIS A 115 6.45 0.48 5.55
C HIS A 115 6.74 -0.92 5.01
N ILE A 116 5.69 -1.68 4.68
CA ILE A 116 5.82 -2.98 4.01
C ILE A 116 6.49 -2.79 2.65
N TYR A 117 6.03 -1.83 1.84
CA TYR A 117 6.68 -1.53 0.55
C TYR A 117 8.17 -1.17 0.69
N SER A 118 8.54 -0.46 1.75
CA SER A 118 9.95 -0.12 2.02
C SER A 118 10.77 -1.37 2.34
N VAL A 119 10.24 -2.27 3.19
CA VAL A 119 10.91 -3.52 3.59
C VAL A 119 11.03 -4.51 2.44
N ILE A 120 9.94 -4.82 1.73
CA ILE A 120 9.98 -5.81 0.63
C ILE A 120 10.93 -5.36 -0.50
N ARG A 121 11.02 -4.05 -0.73
CA ARG A 121 11.98 -3.46 -1.68
C ARG A 121 13.41 -3.59 -1.21
N ALA A 122 13.67 -3.37 0.08
CA ALA A 122 15.01 -3.52 0.65
C ALA A 122 15.52 -4.97 0.57
N ILE A 123 14.63 -5.96 0.50
CA ILE A 123 14.98 -7.37 0.32
C ILE A 123 14.84 -7.84 -1.14
N GLY A 124 14.62 -6.93 -2.10
CA GLY A 124 14.72 -7.21 -3.53
C GLY A 124 13.41 -7.38 -4.31
N PHE A 125 12.23 -7.15 -3.71
CA PHE A 125 10.93 -7.28 -4.39
C PHE A 125 10.33 -5.93 -4.78
N ASN A 126 9.67 -5.86 -5.95
CA ASN A 126 9.06 -4.62 -6.43
C ASN A 126 7.59 -4.47 -6.03
N SER A 127 6.91 -5.58 -5.74
CA SER A 127 5.51 -5.60 -5.31
C SER A 127 5.26 -6.63 -4.21
N LEU A 128 4.15 -6.46 -3.47
CA LEU A 128 3.71 -7.47 -2.51
C LEU A 128 3.39 -8.80 -3.21
N LYS A 129 2.86 -8.75 -4.44
CA LYS A 129 2.57 -9.93 -5.24
C LYS A 129 3.86 -10.69 -5.57
N ASP A 130 4.93 -9.99 -5.96
CA ASP A 130 6.23 -10.60 -6.27
C ASP A 130 6.79 -11.31 -5.03
N TYR A 131 6.69 -10.67 -3.87
CA TYR A 131 7.09 -11.23 -2.59
C TYR A 131 6.28 -12.50 -2.27
N GLU A 132 4.94 -12.42 -2.29
CA GLU A 132 4.06 -13.56 -2.00
C GLU A 132 4.33 -14.75 -2.94
N GLN A 133 4.51 -14.50 -4.23
CA GLN A 133 4.77 -15.53 -5.25
C GLN A 133 6.13 -16.22 -5.08
N SER A 134 7.14 -15.55 -4.52
CA SER A 134 8.45 -16.16 -4.30
C SER A 134 8.39 -17.37 -3.36
N PHE A 135 7.47 -17.37 -2.40
CA PHE A 135 7.24 -18.50 -1.50
C PHE A 135 6.47 -19.63 -2.17
N SER A 136 5.55 -19.32 -3.08
CA SER A 136 4.85 -20.35 -3.86
C SER A 136 5.78 -21.12 -4.79
N LEU A 137 6.86 -20.50 -5.28
CA LEU A 137 7.86 -21.16 -6.13
C LEU A 137 8.88 -21.99 -5.33
N ASN A 138 9.17 -21.60 -4.08
CA ASN A 138 10.10 -22.36 -3.23
C ASN A 138 9.48 -23.67 -2.73
N VAL A 139 8.17 -23.70 -2.47
CA VAL A 139 7.45 -24.94 -2.13
C VAL A 139 7.56 -26.00 -3.24
N ILE A 140 7.53 -25.59 -4.52
CA ILE A 140 7.65 -26.52 -5.65
C ILE A 140 9.06 -27.10 -5.80
N LYS A 141 10.10 -26.39 -5.36
CA LYS A 141 11.49 -26.85 -5.44
C LYS A 141 11.86 -27.83 -4.33
N GLU A 142 11.25 -27.70 -3.15
CA GLU A 142 11.48 -28.62 -2.02
C GLU A 142 10.73 -29.97 -2.18
N GLU A 143 9.66 -30.02 -2.97
CA GLU A 143 8.93 -31.26 -3.29
C GLU A 143 9.52 -32.06 -4.47
N ASN A 144 10.59 -31.57 -5.09
CA ASN A 144 11.32 -32.29 -6.15
C ASN A 144 12.83 -32.31 -5.87
N PRO A 145 13.28 -32.94 -4.75
CA PRO A 145 14.68 -33.29 -4.62
C PRO A 145 14.96 -34.31 -5.71
N CYS A 146 15.76 -33.92 -6.70
CA CYS A 146 16.21 -34.78 -7.78
C CYS A 146 16.61 -36.15 -7.22
N VAL A 147 15.90 -37.18 -7.67
CA VAL A 147 16.33 -38.57 -7.59
C VAL A 147 17.64 -38.65 -8.35
N HIS A 148 18.75 -38.69 -7.61
CA HIS A 148 20.07 -39.09 -8.11
C HIS A 148 20.44 -40.42 -7.49
#